data_AF-A0A7S2Q842-F1
#
_entry.id   AF-A0A7S2Q842-F1
#
_cell.length_a   1.000
_cell.length_b   1.000
_cell.length_c   1.000
_cell.angle_alpha   90.00
_cell.angle_beta   90.00
_cell.angle_gamma   90.00
#
_symmetry.space_group_name_H-M   'P 1'
#
loop_
_entity.id
_entity.type
_entity.pdbx_description
1 polymer ?
#
loop_
_entity_poly.entity_id
_entity_poly.type
_entity_poly.pdbx_seq_one_letter_code
_entity_poly.pdbx_strand_id
1 'polypeptide(L)'
;DLASGAAALAASARRDRAVARARPARTVYGRDSWGHCADYKAELLATARALTMPGKGILAMDESNGTCGLRLQSIGVENTEPNRQRWRELLLGTKGLGEYCG
;
A
#
# COMPACT_ATOMS: atom_id res chain seq x y z
N ASP A 1 70.34 35.59 -15.11
CA ASP A 1 70.50 35.93 -13.69
C ASP A 1 69.25 35.52 -12.92
N LEU A 2 69.33 34.51 -12.04
CA LEU A 2 69.75 34.61 -10.63
C LEU A 2 68.84 35.61 -9.89
N ALA A 3 67.82 35.12 -9.18
CA ALA A 3 67.86 34.91 -7.72
C ALA A 3 67.72 36.25 -6.98
N SER A 4 67.05 36.43 -5.85
CA SER A 4 66.32 35.64 -4.85
C SER A 4 65.86 36.70 -3.83
N GLY A 5 64.86 36.42 -3.00
CA GLY A 5 64.59 37.25 -1.82
C GLY A 5 63.13 37.19 -1.40
N ALA A 6 62.73 36.14 -0.68
CA ALA A 6 62.68 36.12 0.80
C ALA A 6 61.40 36.81 1.30
N ALA A 7 60.37 36.02 1.62
CA ALA A 7 60.15 35.37 2.91
C ALA A 7 59.34 36.25 3.86
N ALA A 8 58.07 35.88 4.06
CA ALA A 8 57.38 36.09 5.34
C ALA A 8 56.22 35.09 5.44
N LEU A 9 56.40 34.11 6.34
CA LEU A 9 55.39 33.18 6.81
C LEU A 9 54.28 33.92 7.56
N ALA A 10 53.02 33.54 7.32
CA ALA A 10 51.89 33.46 8.27
C ALA A 10 50.59 33.40 7.42
N ALA A 11 49.56 32.61 7.67
CA ALA A 11 49.27 31.71 8.76
C ALA A 11 48.25 30.68 8.25
N SER A 12 48.37 29.48 8.83
CA SER A 12 47.38 28.42 8.97
C SER A 12 45.94 28.72 8.52
N ALA A 13 45.52 28.07 7.45
CA ALA A 13 44.17 27.54 7.33
C ALA A 13 44.22 26.25 6.51
N ARG A 14 44.82 25.21 7.09
CA ARG A 14 44.62 23.84 6.63
C ARG A 14 43.13 23.56 6.83
N ARG A 15 42.35 23.67 5.76
CA ARG A 15 41.01 23.09 5.73
C ARG A 15 41.22 21.58 5.69
N ASP A 16 41.39 20.99 6.87
CA ASP A 16 41.26 19.57 7.08
C ASP A 16 39.86 19.19 6.62
N ARG A 17 39.77 18.70 5.38
CA ARG A 17 38.58 18.05 4.86
C ARG A 17 38.48 16.75 5.64
N ALA A 18 37.85 16.82 6.81
CA ALA A 18 37.37 15.66 7.52
C ALA A 18 36.52 14.88 6.52
N VAL A 19 37.07 13.77 6.03
CA VAL A 19 36.31 12.78 5.29
C VAL A 19 35.34 12.23 6.30
N ALA A 20 34.14 12.81 6.35
CA ALA A 20 33.01 12.25 7.05
C ALA A 20 32.90 10.81 6.54
N ARG A 21 33.28 9.84 7.39
CA ARG A 21 33.04 8.44 7.09
C ARG A 21 31.54 8.35 6.86
N ALA A 22 31.16 8.11 5.61
CA ALA A 22 29.77 7.89 5.26
C ALA A 22 29.28 6.76 6.17
N ARG A 23 28.39 7.10 7.11
CA ARG A 23 27.62 6.07 7.80
C ARG A 23 26.96 5.27 6.69
N PRO A 24 27.12 3.94 6.62
CA PRO A 24 26.37 3.18 5.64
C PRO A 24 24.92 3.58 5.86
N ALA A 25 24.25 4.02 4.79
CA ALA A 25 22.84 4.28 4.83
C ALA A 25 22.24 3.04 5.46
N ARG A 26 21.72 3.18 6.67
CA ARG A 26 21.08 2.08 7.36
C ARG A 26 19.86 1.80 6.49
N THR A 27 19.96 0.81 5.61
CA THR A 27 18.83 0.30 4.86
C THR A 27 17.90 -0.26 5.92
N VAL A 28 16.99 0.57 6.43
CA VAL A 28 15.95 0.17 7.38
C VAL A 28 15.01 -0.85 6.70
N TYR A 29 15.09 -0.99 5.37
CA TYR A 29 14.38 -1.97 4.55
C TYR A 29 15.24 -3.18 4.16
N GLY A 30 16.10 -3.66 5.07
CA GLY A 30 16.98 -4.81 4.83
C GLY A 30 16.85 -5.86 5.92
N ARG A 31 15.67 -6.50 5.97
CA ARG A 31 15.43 -7.86 6.47
C ARG A 31 13.95 -8.12 6.27
N ASP A 32 13.65 -8.88 5.25
CA ASP A 32 12.31 -9.18 4.80
C ASP A 32 11.58 -9.98 5.90
N SER A 33 10.94 -9.29 6.84
CA SER A 33 10.01 -9.91 7.80
C SER A 33 8.74 -10.44 7.10
N TRP A 34 8.67 -10.28 5.77
CA TRP A 34 7.60 -10.68 4.87
C TRP A 34 8.00 -11.89 4.00
N GLY A 35 8.89 -12.76 4.48
CA GLY A 35 9.26 -13.99 3.76
C GLY A 35 8.05 -14.85 3.37
N HIS A 36 6.98 -14.82 4.16
CA HIS A 36 5.70 -15.49 3.88
C HIS A 36 4.93 -14.90 2.68
N CYS A 37 5.26 -13.68 2.23
CA CYS A 37 4.66 -13.10 1.02
C CYS A 37 5.28 -13.69 -0.26
N ALA A 38 6.40 -14.41 -0.19
CA ALA A 38 7.05 -15.00 -1.36
C ALA A 38 6.18 -16.11 -1.97
N ASP A 39 5.59 -16.96 -1.13
CA ASP A 39 4.86 -18.17 -1.55
C ASP A 39 3.61 -17.83 -2.37
N TYR A 40 2.91 -16.74 -2.04
CA TYR A 40 1.68 -16.30 -2.70
C TYR A 40 1.88 -15.09 -3.63
N LYS A 41 3.12 -14.65 -3.86
CA LYS A 41 3.39 -13.40 -4.61
C LYS A 41 2.71 -13.37 -5.97
N ALA A 42 2.79 -14.47 -6.72
CA ALA A 42 2.21 -14.56 -8.05
C ALA A 42 0.67 -14.50 -8.00
N GLU A 43 0.04 -15.20 -7.06
CA GLU A 43 -1.40 -15.21 -6.85
C GLU A 43 -1.92 -13.84 -6.43
N LEU A 44 -1.28 -13.19 -5.45
CA LEU A 44 -1.65 -11.85 -4.98
C LEU A 44 -1.60 -10.81 -6.11
N LEU A 45 -0.56 -10.88 -6.97
CA LEU A 45 -0.46 -10.01 -8.14
C LEU A 45 -1.54 -10.30 -9.18
N ALA A 46 -1.89 -11.58 -9.39
CA ALA A 46 -2.97 -11.95 -10.31
C ALA A 46 -4.33 -11.44 -9.80
N THR A 47 -4.62 -11.62 -8.52
CA THR A 47 -5.84 -11.12 -7.87
C THR A 47 -5.92 -9.61 -7.91
N ALA A 48 -4.83 -8.89 -7.59
CA ALA A 48 -4.81 -7.43 -7.64
C ALA A 48 -5.06 -6.89 -9.06
N ARG A 49 -4.54 -7.57 -10.09
CA ARG A 49 -4.83 -7.22 -11.50
C ARG A 49 -6.28 -7.48 -11.87
N ALA A 50 -6.87 -8.58 -11.40
CA ALA A 50 -8.27 -8.88 -11.64
C ALA A 50 -9.17 -7.79 -11.03
N LEU A 51 -8.94 -7.44 -9.76
CA LEU A 51 -9.71 -6.43 -9.01
C LEU A 51 -9.60 -4.99 -9.57
N THR A 52 -8.60 -4.71 -10.42
CA THR A 52 -8.29 -3.37 -10.95
C THR A 52 -8.47 -3.27 -12.46
N MET A 53 -9.24 -4.19 -13.08
CA MET A 53 -9.54 -4.15 -14.50
C MET A 53 -10.26 -2.85 -14.91
N PRO A 54 -9.87 -2.18 -16.01
CA PRO A 54 -10.59 -1.01 -16.50
C PRO A 54 -12.07 -1.31 -16.77
N GLY A 55 -12.95 -0.44 -16.29
CA GLY A 55 -14.39 -0.60 -16.43
C GLY A 55 -15.05 -1.48 -15.35
N LYS A 56 -14.26 -2.05 -14.42
CA LYS A 56 -14.77 -2.79 -13.26
C LYS A 56 -14.43 -2.10 -11.94
N GLY A 57 -15.22 -2.37 -10.92
CA GLY A 57 -15.04 -1.90 -9.55
C GLY A 57 -15.33 -2.98 -8.50
N ILE A 58 -15.31 -2.58 -7.23
CA ILE A 58 -15.56 -3.48 -6.09
C ILE A 58 -16.95 -3.19 -5.50
N LEU A 59 -17.76 -4.23 -5.34
CA LEU A 59 -19.02 -4.18 -4.60
C LEU A 59 -18.74 -4.44 -3.10
N ALA A 60 -18.89 -3.41 -2.27
CA ALA A 60 -18.77 -3.53 -0.82
C ALA A 60 -20.12 -3.99 -0.20
N MET A 61 -20.20 -5.29 0.15
CA MET A 61 -21.36 -5.92 0.79
C MET A 61 -21.04 -6.57 2.16
N ASP A 62 -19.97 -6.07 2.79
CA ASP A 62 -19.38 -6.51 4.06
C ASP A 62 -20.08 -5.92 5.30
N GLU A 63 -21.35 -5.56 5.17
CA GLU A 63 -22.13 -4.94 6.24
C GLU A 63 -22.33 -5.88 7.43
N SER A 64 -22.02 -5.37 8.63
CA SER A 64 -22.33 -6.08 9.88
C SER A 64 -23.83 -6.36 10.03
N ASN A 65 -24.19 -7.30 10.91
CA ASN A 65 -25.60 -7.63 11.17
C ASN A 65 -26.43 -6.43 11.66
N GLY A 66 -25.84 -5.52 12.44
CA GLY A 66 -26.50 -4.29 12.87
C GLY A 66 -26.70 -3.31 11.71
N THR A 67 -25.66 -3.11 10.91
CA THR A 67 -25.67 -2.22 9.74
C THR A 67 -26.66 -2.67 8.66
N CYS A 68 -26.69 -3.97 8.37
CA CYS A 68 -27.64 -4.59 7.43
C CYS A 68 -29.07 -4.51 7.99
N GLY A 69 -29.24 -4.71 9.30
CA GLY A 69 -30.52 -4.57 9.98
C GLY A 69 -31.17 -3.20 9.79
N LEU A 70 -30.40 -2.12 9.90
CA LEU A 70 -30.90 -0.76 9.68
C LEU A 70 -31.43 -0.56 8.24
N ARG A 71 -30.78 -1.18 7.25
CA ARG A 71 -31.22 -1.12 5.84
C ARG A 71 -32.48 -1.93 5.58
N LEU A 72 -32.57 -3.12 6.17
CA LEU A 72 -33.77 -3.95 6.07
C LEU A 72 -34.96 -3.25 6.75
N GLN A 73 -34.75 -2.67 7.92
CA GLN A 73 -35.78 -1.92 8.64
C GLN A 73 -36.25 -0.69 7.86
N SER A 74 -35.36 0.02 7.16
CA SER A 74 -35.76 1.18 6.36
C SER A 74 -36.69 0.83 5.20
N ILE A 75 -36.77 -0.45 4.81
CA ILE A 75 -37.70 -0.97 3.80
C ILE A 75 -38.81 -1.86 4.40
N GLY A 76 -38.98 -1.84 5.74
CA GLY A 76 -40.03 -2.61 6.43
C GLY A 76 -39.78 -4.11 6.53
N VAL A 77 -38.53 -4.56 6.34
CA VAL A 77 -38.13 -5.97 6.43
C VAL A 77 -37.48 -6.25 7.78
N GLU A 78 -37.84 -7.37 8.40
CA GLU A 78 -37.27 -7.79 9.69
C GLU A 78 -35.79 -8.19 9.56
N ASN A 79 -34.98 -7.84 10.57
CA ASN A 79 -33.56 -8.19 10.62
C ASN A 79 -33.32 -9.65 11.07
N THR A 80 -33.66 -10.61 10.22
CA THR A 80 -33.40 -12.04 10.43
C THR A 80 -32.24 -12.51 9.55
N GLU A 81 -31.57 -13.60 9.94
CA GLU A 81 -30.48 -14.20 9.13
C GLU A 81 -30.94 -14.55 7.70
N PRO A 82 -32.12 -15.20 7.49
CA PRO A 82 -32.61 -15.47 6.13
C PRO A 82 -32.83 -14.20 5.28
N ASN A 83 -33.27 -13.10 5.90
CA ASN A 83 -33.46 -11.84 5.17
C ASN A 83 -32.11 -11.20 4.81
N ARG A 84 -31.10 -11.28 5.69
CA ARG A 84 -29.73 -10.82 5.38
C ARG A 84 -29.05 -11.67 4.31
N GLN A 85 -29.33 -12.97 4.27
CA GLN A 85 -28.88 -13.85 3.20
C GLN A 85 -29.56 -13.48 1.88
N ARG A 86 -30.89 -13.37 1.86
CA ARG A 86 -31.65 -12.94 0.67
C ARG A 86 -31.21 -11.58 0.14
N TRP A 87 -30.89 -10.64 1.04
CA TRP A 87 -30.32 -9.35 0.66
C TRP A 87 -29.03 -9.51 -0.16
N ARG A 88 -28.10 -10.37 0.29
CA ARG A 88 -26.85 -10.65 -0.41
C ARG A 88 -27.05 -11.46 -1.69
N GLU A 89 -27.95 -12.43 -1.67
CA GLU A 89 -28.33 -13.21 -2.86
C GLU A 89 -28.94 -12.33 -3.95
N LEU A 90 -29.76 -11.35 -3.57
CA LEU A 90 -30.32 -10.38 -4.52
C LEU A 90 -29.22 -9.57 -5.20
N LEU A 91 -28.24 -9.07 -4.43
CA LEU A 91 -27.10 -8.33 -4.99
C LEU A 91 -26.29 -9.22 -5.94
N LEU A 92 -25.81 -10.37 -5.45
CA LEU A 92 -24.93 -11.27 -6.21
C LEU A 92 -25.65 -11.98 -7.38
N GLY A 93 -26.96 -12.16 -7.28
CA GLY A 93 -27.79 -12.79 -8.32
C GLY A 93 -28.15 -11.87 -9.48
N THR A 94 -27.73 -10.60 -9.45
CA THR A 94 -27.99 -9.64 -10.53
C THR A 94 -27.30 -10.10 -11.83
N LYS A 95 -28.10 -10.31 -12.88
CA LYS A 95 -27.59 -10.71 -14.20
C LYS A 95 -26.63 -9.64 -14.75
N GLY A 96 -25.46 -10.07 -15.21
CA GLY A 96 -24.45 -9.17 -15.78
C GLY A 96 -23.62 -8.40 -14.75
N LEU A 97 -23.82 -8.60 -13.43
CA LEU A 97 -23.04 -7.89 -12.40
C LEU A 97 -21.52 -8.03 -12.60
N GLY A 98 -21.07 -9.22 -13.04
CA GLY A 98 -19.65 -9.52 -13.31
C GLY A 98 -18.99 -8.68 -14.42
N GLU A 99 -19.78 -7.98 -15.24
CA GLU A 99 -19.27 -7.06 -16.27
C GLU A 99 -18.72 -5.76 -15.64
N TYR A 100 -19.23 -5.39 -14.46
CA TYR A 100 -18.91 -4.14 -13.77
C TYR A 100 -18.26 -4.36 -12.41
N CYS A 101 -18.39 -5.55 -11.82
CA CYS A 101 -17.79 -5.90 -10.54
C CYS A 101 -16.95 -7.17 -10.67
N GLY A 102 -15.68 -7.12 -10.27
CA GLY A 102 -14.79 -8.28 -10.31
C GLY A 102 -13.32 -7.91 -10.45
#